data_AF-A0A965V1Q1-F1
#
_entry.id   AF-A0A965V1Q1-F1
#
_cell.length_a   1.000
_cell.length_b   1.000
_cell.length_c   1.000
_cell.angle_alpha   90.00
_cell.angle_beta   90.00
_cell.angle_gamma   90.00
#
_symmetry.space_group_name_H-M   'P 1'
#
loop_
_entity.id
_entity.type
_entity.pdbx_description
1 polymer ?
#
loop_
_entity_poly.entity_id
_entity_poly.type
_entity_poly.pdbx_seq_one_letter_code
_entity_poly.pdbx_strand_id
1 'polypeptide(L)'
;AGLAEVAAGAIAMGLGGYLAGKTDIEHYDSELKREAYEIKHLREREISEVEEILSEYGLKGNRLKSVVKSITSNRERWLKFMMKFELNLERPDPKRALISATTISLAYIIGGLIPLMPYIFISDIGPALKMSVIATSIALILFGWIKGRFTGMNQGRSAAQTLIIGALASSAAFGLAHLFS
;
A
#
# COMPACT_ATOMS: atom_id res chain seq x y z
N ALA A 1 15.85 -13.11 -21.53
CA ALA A 1 14.92 -11.98 -21.32
C ALA A 1 14.19 -12.08 -19.98
N GLY A 2 13.42 -13.15 -19.71
CA GLY A 2 12.58 -13.27 -18.52
C GLY A 2 13.28 -13.10 -17.16
N LEU A 3 14.39 -13.79 -16.90
CA LEU A 3 15.11 -13.65 -15.61
C LEU A 3 15.65 -12.23 -15.38
N ALA A 4 16.10 -11.56 -16.45
CA ALA A 4 16.59 -10.18 -16.36
C ALA A 4 15.44 -9.20 -16.06
N GLU A 5 14.26 -9.42 -16.65
CA GLU A 5 13.04 -8.66 -16.34
C GLU A 5 12.61 -8.85 -14.88
N VAL A 6 12.58 -10.09 -14.38
CA VAL A 6 12.23 -10.36 -12.98
C VAL A 6 13.20 -9.67 -12.02
N ALA A 7 14.51 -9.72 -12.30
CA ALA A 7 15.52 -9.03 -11.48
C ALA A 7 15.36 -7.51 -11.52
N ALA A 8 15.19 -6.92 -12.71
CA ALA A 8 15.01 -5.48 -12.87
C ALA A 8 13.69 -4.99 -12.22
N GLY A 9 12.60 -5.72 -12.43
CA GLY A 9 11.29 -5.43 -11.84
C GLY A 9 11.31 -5.56 -10.32
N ALA A 10 11.98 -6.57 -9.77
CA ALA A 10 12.10 -6.73 -8.32
C ALA A 10 12.87 -5.58 -7.66
N ILE A 11 13.92 -5.07 -8.30
CA ILE A 11 14.65 -3.89 -7.85
C ILE A 11 13.75 -2.65 -7.93
N ALA A 12 13.11 -2.43 -9.08
CA ALA A 12 12.25 -1.27 -9.30
C ALA A 12 11.09 -1.22 -8.30
N MET A 13 10.38 -2.34 -8.11
CA MET A 13 9.27 -2.42 -7.17
C MET A 13 9.73 -2.34 -5.71
N GLY A 14 10.87 -2.93 -5.36
CA GLY A 14 11.45 -2.82 -4.02
C GLY A 14 11.82 -1.37 -3.67
N LEU A 15 12.48 -0.66 -4.59
CA LEU A 15 12.79 0.76 -4.43
C LEU A 15 11.53 1.63 -4.39
N GLY A 16 10.53 1.33 -5.21
CA GLY A 16 9.22 1.99 -5.16
C GLY A 16 8.52 1.81 -3.81
N GLY A 17 8.54 0.59 -3.27
CA GLY A 17 8.01 0.27 -1.94
C GLY A 17 8.76 0.98 -0.81
N TYR A 18 10.09 1.06 -0.90
CA TYR A 18 10.91 1.82 0.04
C TYR A 18 10.57 3.30 0.03
N LEU A 19 10.53 3.89 -1.17
CA LEU A 19 10.27 5.31 -1.35
C LEU A 19 8.88 5.67 -0.85
N ALA A 20 7.85 4.90 -1.20
CA ALA A 20 6.49 5.11 -0.69
C ALA A 20 6.44 5.07 0.84
N GLY A 21 7.04 4.04 1.47
CA GLY A 21 7.06 3.93 2.93
C GLY A 21 7.88 5.04 3.60
N LYS A 22 8.94 5.53 2.95
CA LYS A 22 9.75 6.65 3.44
C LYS A 22 8.99 7.97 3.32
N THR A 23 8.32 8.22 2.20
CA THR A 23 7.48 9.41 2.00
C THR A 23 6.39 9.50 3.07
N ASP A 24 5.76 8.38 3.44
CA ASP A 24 4.75 8.39 4.50
C ASP A 24 5.33 8.80 5.87
N ILE A 25 6.58 8.39 6.18
CA ILE A 25 7.28 8.81 7.40
C ILE A 25 7.63 10.29 7.34
N GLU A 26 8.20 10.75 6.22
CA GLU A 26 8.60 12.14 6.04
C GLU A 26 7.39 13.09 6.08
N HIS A 27 6.26 12.69 5.48
CA HIS A 27 5.01 13.44 5.53
C HIS A 27 4.45 13.52 6.96
N TYR A 28 4.44 12.40 7.69
CA TYR A 28 4.04 12.41 9.11
C TYR A 28 4.92 13.35 9.94
N ASP A 29 6.24 13.29 9.76
CA ASP A 29 7.19 14.11 10.51
C ASP A 29 7.12 15.59 10.13
N SER A 30 6.78 15.92 8.88
CA SER A 30 6.58 17.31 8.46
C SER A 30 5.34 17.91 9.11
N GLU A 31 4.21 17.19 9.06
CA GLU A 31 2.97 17.65 9.68
C GLU A 31 3.10 17.72 11.20
N LEU A 32 3.76 16.74 11.84
CA LEU A 32 4.01 16.78 13.29
C LEU A 32 4.77 18.04 13.72
N LYS A 33 5.74 18.49 12.92
CA LYS A 33 6.51 19.71 13.19
C LYS A 33 5.68 20.96 12.97
N ARG A 34 4.88 20.97 11.91
CA ARG A 34 3.97 22.08 11.57
C ARG A 34 2.93 22.27 12.67
N GLU A 35 2.24 21.21 13.05
CA GLU A 35 1.24 21.19 14.10
C GLU A 35 1.84 21.62 15.46
N ALA A 36 3.03 21.10 15.78
CA ALA A 36 3.73 21.51 17.00
C ALA A 36 4.13 22.99 17.00
N TYR A 37 4.35 23.59 15.82
CA TYR A 37 4.60 25.02 15.65
C TYR A 37 3.30 25.83 15.79
N GLU A 38 2.22 25.40 15.17
CA GLU A 38 0.89 26.04 15.23
C GLU A 38 0.35 26.05 16.66
N ILE A 39 0.40 24.93 17.40
CA ILE A 39 0.05 24.85 18.84
C ILE A 39 0.84 25.86 19.69
N LYS A 40 2.07 26.18 19.30
CA LYS A 40 2.94 27.11 20.05
C LYS A 40 2.65 28.58 19.69
N HIS A 41 2.42 28.89 18.42
CA HIS A 41 2.37 30.28 17.94
C HIS A 41 0.95 30.76 17.62
N LEU A 42 0.02 29.86 17.33
CA LEU A 42 -1.38 30.12 16.95
C LEU A 42 -2.37 29.50 17.96
N ARG A 43 -1.98 29.42 19.24
CA ARG A 43 -2.67 28.65 20.27
C ARG A 43 -4.20 28.83 20.31
N GLU A 44 -4.69 30.06 20.20
CA GLU A 44 -6.14 30.32 20.26
C GLU A 44 -6.89 29.70 19.09
N ARG A 45 -6.32 29.76 17.88
CA ARG A 45 -6.86 29.14 16.68
C ARG A 45 -6.91 27.62 16.82
N GLU A 46 -5.81 27.01 17.25
CA GLU A 46 -5.73 25.56 17.45
C GLU A 46 -6.73 25.07 18.51
N ILE A 47 -7.04 25.88 19.53
CA ILE A 47 -8.07 25.55 20.52
C ILE A 47 -9.45 25.54 19.86
N SER A 48 -9.73 26.51 18.99
CA SER A 48 -10.97 26.57 18.23
C SER A 48 -11.13 25.37 17.29
N GLU A 49 -10.03 24.89 16.68
CA GLU A 49 -10.06 23.70 15.83
C GLU A 49 -10.38 22.43 16.65
N VAL A 50 -9.84 22.28 17.87
CA VAL A 50 -10.26 21.22 18.80
C VAL A 50 -11.74 21.33 19.17
N GLU A 51 -12.24 22.55 19.40
CA GLU A 51 -13.67 22.78 19.69
C GLU A 51 -14.56 22.37 18.51
N GLU A 52 -14.17 22.74 17.30
CA GLU A 52 -14.87 22.41 16.06
C GLU A 52 -14.95 20.90 15.86
N ILE A 53 -13.81 20.20 15.89
CA ILE A 53 -13.72 18.73 15.76
C ILE A 53 -14.67 18.07 16.75
N LEU A 54 -14.57 18.40 18.04
CA LEU A 54 -15.40 17.77 19.09
C LEU A 54 -16.89 18.11 18.97
N SER A 55 -17.22 19.29 18.44
CA SER A 55 -18.60 19.69 18.20
C SER A 55 -19.28 18.83 17.13
N GLU A 56 -18.53 18.37 16.12
CA GLU A 56 -19.00 17.44 15.10
C GLU A 56 -19.36 16.07 15.69
N TYR A 57 -18.65 15.64 16.74
CA TYR A 57 -19.00 14.45 17.54
C TYR A 57 -20.17 14.67 18.52
N GLY A 58 -20.82 15.84 18.46
CA GLY A 58 -22.01 16.16 19.25
C GLY A 58 -21.75 16.71 20.65
N LEU A 59 -20.50 17.03 21.00
CA LEU A 59 -20.18 17.68 22.28
C LEU A 59 -20.61 19.16 22.24
N LYS A 60 -21.36 19.60 23.26
CA LYS A 60 -21.88 20.98 23.33
C LYS A 60 -21.76 21.59 24.72
N GLY A 61 -21.81 22.92 24.78
CA GLY A 61 -21.88 23.70 26.01
C GLY A 61 -20.71 23.45 26.96
N ASN A 62 -21.01 23.30 28.26
CA ASN A 62 -19.99 23.16 29.29
C ASN A 62 -19.15 21.87 29.16
N ARG A 63 -19.72 20.80 28.59
CA ARG A 63 -19.00 19.52 28.38
C ARG A 63 -17.90 19.70 27.35
N LEU A 64 -18.21 20.36 26.22
CA LEU A 64 -17.23 20.68 25.18
C LEU A 64 -16.05 21.46 25.76
N LYS A 65 -16.34 22.59 26.42
CA LYS A 65 -15.30 23.45 27.03
C LYS A 65 -14.41 22.70 28.03
N SER A 66 -15.01 21.82 28.84
CA SER A 66 -14.25 21.01 29.82
C SER A 66 -13.32 20.01 29.14
N VAL A 67 -13.79 19.31 28.09
CA VAL A 67 -12.98 18.35 27.33
C VAL A 67 -11.86 19.06 26.57
N VAL A 68 -12.16 20.16 25.88
CA VAL A 68 -11.18 20.98 25.14
C VAL A 68 -10.08 21.44 26.08
N LYS A 69 -10.43 22.01 27.24
CA LYS A 69 -9.44 22.42 28.25
C LYS A 69 -8.59 21.25 28.72
N SER A 70 -9.19 20.07 28.90
CA SER A 70 -8.46 18.87 29.34
C SER A 70 -7.49 18.35 28.29
N ILE A 71 -7.83 18.42 26.99
CA ILE A 71 -6.95 18.04 25.88
C ILE A 71 -5.82 19.06 25.73
N THR A 72 -6.15 20.34 25.64
CA THR A 72 -5.23 21.47 25.36
C THR A 72 -4.32 21.83 26.54
N SER A 73 -4.54 21.23 27.72
CA SER A 73 -3.69 21.39 28.92
C SER A 73 -2.35 20.66 28.82
N ASN A 74 -2.25 19.62 27.99
CA ASN A 74 -1.03 18.85 27.80
C ASN A 74 -0.65 18.87 26.32
N ARG A 75 0.51 19.45 26.00
CA ARG A 75 0.96 19.64 24.61
C ARG A 75 1.10 18.33 23.85
N GLU A 76 1.59 17.27 24.48
CA GLU A 76 1.77 15.98 23.80
C GLU A 76 0.43 15.32 23.48
N ARG A 77 -0.53 15.38 24.41
CA ARG A 77 -1.89 14.87 24.19
C ARG A 77 -2.61 15.67 23.13
N TRP A 78 -2.49 16.99 23.16
CA TRP A 78 -3.09 17.88 22.17
C TRP A 78 -2.51 17.61 20.77
N LEU A 79 -1.18 17.55 20.64
CA LEU A 79 -0.53 17.23 19.37
C LEU A 79 -0.98 15.87 18.83
N LYS A 80 -1.06 14.83 19.68
CA LYS A 80 -1.60 13.51 19.28
C LYS A 80 -3.07 13.57 18.86
N PHE A 81 -3.86 14.44 19.49
CA PHE A 81 -5.26 14.64 19.13
C PHE A 81 -5.37 15.27 17.75
N MET A 82 -4.66 16.37 17.48
CA MET A 82 -4.70 17.06 16.18
C MET A 82 -4.20 16.15 15.05
N MET A 83 -3.04 15.51 15.23
CA MET A 83 -2.51 14.54 14.25
C MET A 83 -3.54 13.45 13.90
N LYS A 84 -4.30 12.97 14.89
CA LYS A 84 -5.26 11.88 14.67
C LYS A 84 -6.61 12.34 14.13
N PHE A 85 -7.18 13.40 14.68
CA PHE A 85 -8.57 13.78 14.43
C PHE A 85 -8.72 14.89 13.40
N GLU A 86 -7.72 15.76 13.25
CA GLU A 86 -7.71 16.79 12.22
C GLU A 86 -7.05 16.27 10.94
N LEU A 87 -5.82 15.77 11.04
CA LEU A 87 -5.02 15.37 9.88
C LEU A 87 -5.24 13.91 9.46
N ASN A 88 -5.90 13.11 10.30
CA ASN A 88 -6.09 11.67 10.10
C ASN A 88 -4.77 10.90 9.87
N LEU A 89 -3.70 11.34 10.54
CA LEU A 89 -2.36 10.80 10.46
C LEU A 89 -2.01 9.99 11.71
N GLU A 90 -1.74 8.70 11.53
CA GLU A 90 -1.17 7.84 12.56
C GLU A 90 0.34 7.69 12.34
N ARG A 91 1.10 7.57 13.44
CA ARG A 91 2.56 7.43 13.38
C ARG A 91 2.91 6.15 12.59
N PRO A 92 3.63 6.26 11.46
CA PRO A 92 4.05 5.08 10.72
C PRO A 92 5.06 4.25 11.51
N ASP A 93 5.08 2.93 11.28
CA ASP A 93 6.17 2.09 11.79
C ASP A 93 7.51 2.54 11.16
N PRO A 94 8.56 2.84 11.95
CA PRO A 94 9.87 3.23 11.42
C PRO A 94 10.47 2.24 10.42
N LYS A 95 10.10 0.95 10.52
CA LYS A 95 10.57 -0.11 9.63
C LYS A 95 9.70 -0.26 8.38
N ARG A 96 8.59 0.49 8.26
CA ARG A 96 7.62 0.36 7.17
C ARG A 96 8.26 0.45 5.79
N ALA A 97 9.20 1.39 5.59
CA ALA A 97 9.92 1.52 4.32
C ALA A 97 10.70 0.26 3.95
N LEU A 98 11.47 -0.30 4.90
CA LEU A 98 12.25 -1.53 4.66
C LEU A 98 11.36 -2.76 4.48
N ILE A 99 10.31 -2.89 5.30
CA ILE A 99 9.36 -4.01 5.21
C ILE A 99 8.65 -3.97 3.85
N SER A 100 8.15 -2.81 3.44
CA SER A 100 7.50 -2.63 2.12
C SER A 100 8.44 -3.01 0.98
N ALA A 101 9.67 -2.49 0.99
CA ALA A 101 10.68 -2.78 -0.04
C ALA A 101 10.97 -4.28 -0.19
N THR A 102 11.27 -4.92 0.93
CA THR A 102 11.67 -6.34 0.97
C THR A 102 10.53 -7.27 0.61
N THR A 103 9.33 -7.04 1.16
CA THR A 103 8.16 -7.87 0.90
C THR A 103 7.71 -7.79 -0.56
N ILE A 104 7.64 -6.57 -1.13
CA ILE A 104 7.24 -6.38 -2.52
C ILE A 104 8.28 -6.98 -3.47
N SER A 105 9.57 -6.72 -3.24
CA SER A 105 10.64 -7.24 -4.09
C SER A 105 10.66 -8.77 -4.10
N LEU A 106 10.57 -9.40 -2.92
CA LEU A 106 10.56 -10.86 -2.81
C LEU A 106 9.29 -11.47 -3.43
N ALA A 107 8.13 -10.84 -3.24
CA ALA A 107 6.89 -11.26 -3.88
C ALA A 107 6.99 -11.18 -5.42
N TYR A 108 7.64 -10.14 -5.95
CA TYR A 108 7.85 -10.01 -7.40
C TYR A 108 8.75 -11.11 -7.94
N ILE A 109 9.85 -11.41 -7.25
CA ILE A 109 10.76 -12.51 -7.62
C ILE A 109 9.99 -13.83 -7.65
N ILE A 110 9.31 -14.17 -6.56
CA ILE A 110 8.58 -15.44 -6.44
C ILE A 110 7.48 -15.53 -7.51
N GLY A 111 6.69 -14.47 -7.69
CA GLY A 111 5.62 -14.42 -8.68
C GLY A 111 6.14 -14.51 -10.12
N GLY A 112 7.22 -13.79 -10.44
CA GLY A 112 7.84 -13.77 -11.75
C GLY A 112 8.55 -15.08 -12.12
N LEU A 113 9.00 -15.85 -11.13
CA LEU A 113 9.60 -17.17 -11.40
C LEU A 113 8.58 -18.22 -11.84
N ILE A 114 7.32 -18.16 -11.38
CA ILE A 114 6.27 -19.13 -11.73
C ILE A 114 6.12 -19.33 -13.25
N PRO A 115 5.91 -18.29 -14.07
CA PRO A 115 5.81 -18.46 -15.53
C PRO A 115 7.13 -18.90 -16.18
N LEU A 116 8.28 -18.62 -15.57
CA LEU A 116 9.60 -18.97 -16.11
C LEU A 116 10.01 -20.41 -15.82
N MET A 117 9.51 -21.00 -14.73
CA MET A 117 9.89 -22.34 -14.27
C MET A 117 9.80 -23.40 -15.38
N PRO A 118 8.73 -23.51 -16.18
CA PRO A 118 8.66 -24.53 -17.24
C PRO A 118 9.75 -24.41 -18.30
N TYR A 119 10.21 -23.20 -18.61
CA TYR A 119 11.26 -22.96 -19.61
C TYR A 119 12.65 -23.35 -19.12
N ILE A 120 12.84 -23.57 -17.81
CA ILE A 120 14.11 -24.06 -17.24
C ILE A 120 14.25 -25.57 -17.47
N PHE A 121 13.13 -26.31 -17.44
CA PHE A 121 13.14 -27.78 -17.49
C PHE A 121 12.72 -28.35 -18.85
N ILE A 122 12.03 -27.58 -19.68
CA ILE A 122 11.51 -28.03 -20.98
C ILE A 122 12.22 -27.26 -22.09
N SER A 123 13.01 -27.96 -22.90
CA SER A 123 13.76 -27.35 -24.01
C SER A 123 12.86 -26.94 -25.19
N ASP A 124 11.76 -27.65 -25.41
CA ASP A 124 10.80 -27.32 -26.47
C ASP A 124 9.89 -26.15 -26.07
N ILE A 125 9.91 -25.09 -26.88
CA ILE A 125 9.19 -23.84 -26.61
C ILE A 125 7.67 -24.06 -26.53
N GLY A 126 7.10 -24.86 -27.43
CA GLY A 126 5.65 -25.09 -27.50
C GLY A 126 5.08 -25.74 -26.22
N PRO A 127 5.58 -26.91 -25.79
CA PRO A 127 5.21 -27.53 -24.53
C PRO A 127 5.53 -26.66 -23.31
N ALA A 128 6.68 -25.97 -23.27
CA ALA A 128 7.04 -25.07 -22.17
C ALA A 128 6.03 -23.91 -22.01
N LEU A 129 5.61 -23.29 -23.11
CA LEU A 129 4.61 -22.23 -23.12
C LEU A 129 3.26 -22.72 -22.58
N LYS A 130 2.78 -23.88 -23.04
CA LYS A 130 1.52 -24.46 -22.55
C LYS A 130 1.56 -24.71 -21.04
N MET A 131 2.65 -25.29 -20.54
CA MET A 131 2.84 -25.52 -19.11
C MET A 131 2.94 -24.22 -18.31
N SER A 132 3.60 -23.19 -18.85
CA SER A 132 3.70 -21.86 -18.24
C SER A 132 2.34 -21.18 -18.10
N VAL A 133 1.51 -21.22 -19.14
CA VAL A 133 0.15 -20.67 -19.12
C VAL A 133 -0.71 -21.36 -18.05
N ILE A 134 -0.66 -22.70 -17.99
CA ILE A 134 -1.42 -23.47 -17.00
C ILE A 134 -0.94 -23.15 -15.58
N ALA A 135 0.37 -23.22 -15.32
CA ALA A 135 0.95 -22.96 -14.01
C ALA A 135 0.64 -21.54 -13.51
N THR A 136 0.78 -20.54 -14.40
CA THR A 136 0.48 -19.14 -14.09
C THR A 136 -1.00 -18.92 -13.85
N SER A 137 -1.88 -19.56 -14.63
CA SER A 137 -3.33 -19.47 -14.43
C SER A 137 -3.75 -20.02 -13.07
N ILE A 138 -3.20 -21.17 -12.66
CA ILE A 138 -3.43 -21.76 -11.33
C ILE A 138 -2.92 -20.80 -10.24
N ALA A 139 -1.72 -20.24 -10.40
CA ALA A 139 -1.16 -19.30 -9.45
C ALA A 139 -2.01 -18.03 -9.31
N LEU A 140 -2.49 -17.43 -10.42
CA LEU A 140 -3.34 -16.25 -10.42
C LEU A 140 -4.69 -16.51 -9.74
N ILE A 141 -5.30 -17.67 -10.00
CA ILE A 141 -6.54 -18.09 -9.32
C ILE A 141 -6.28 -18.23 -7.82
N LEU A 142 -5.19 -18.90 -7.42
CA LEU A 142 -4.83 -19.10 -6.02
C LEU A 142 -4.57 -17.78 -5.30
N PHE A 143 -3.72 -16.91 -5.86
CA PHE A 143 -3.42 -15.60 -5.29
C PHE A 143 -4.65 -14.71 -5.23
N GLY A 144 -5.50 -14.73 -6.25
CA GLY A 144 -6.77 -14.00 -6.24
C GLY A 144 -7.75 -14.54 -5.20
N TRP A 145 -7.82 -15.86 -5.00
CA TRP A 145 -8.62 -16.47 -3.94
C TRP A 145 -8.12 -16.07 -2.54
N ILE A 146 -6.80 -16.14 -2.32
CA ILE A 146 -6.15 -15.74 -1.06
C ILE A 146 -6.41 -14.25 -0.80
N LYS A 147 -6.20 -13.40 -1.81
CA LYS A 147 -6.51 -11.96 -1.76
C LYS A 147 -7.95 -11.73 -1.34
N GLY A 148 -8.92 -12.38 -2.00
CA GLY A 148 -10.34 -12.24 -1.67
C GLY A 148 -10.66 -12.63 -0.22
N ARG A 149 -10.01 -13.68 0.30
CA ARG A 149 -10.16 -14.09 1.70
C ARG A 149 -9.66 -13.03 2.68
N PHE A 150 -8.48 -12.44 2.44
CA PHE A 150 -7.91 -11.42 3.33
C PHE A 150 -8.62 -10.07 3.23
N THR A 151 -9.17 -9.71 2.07
CA THR A 151 -9.87 -8.44 1.88
C THR A 151 -11.36 -8.50 2.21
N GLY A 152 -11.88 -9.65 2.66
CA GLY A 152 -13.31 -9.85 2.94
C GLY A 152 -14.22 -9.83 1.71
N MET A 153 -13.64 -9.94 0.51
CA MET A 153 -14.38 -9.98 -0.75
C MET A 153 -14.80 -11.42 -1.10
N ASN A 154 -15.76 -11.56 -2.03
CA ASN A 154 -16.07 -12.89 -2.58
C ASN A 154 -14.82 -13.47 -3.27
N GLN A 155 -14.34 -14.59 -2.75
CA GLN A 155 -13.10 -15.27 -3.17
C GLN A 155 -13.12 -15.66 -4.65
N GLY A 156 -14.25 -16.17 -5.15
CA GLY A 156 -14.39 -16.57 -6.55
C GLY A 156 -14.32 -15.37 -7.50
N ARG A 157 -14.91 -14.23 -7.11
CA ARG A 157 -14.81 -12.98 -7.89
C ARG A 157 -13.37 -12.45 -7.90
N SER A 158 -12.68 -12.47 -6.77
CA SER A 158 -11.29 -11.99 -6.69
C SER A 158 -10.32 -12.87 -7.48
N ALA A 159 -10.51 -14.20 -7.45
CA ALA A 159 -9.79 -15.15 -8.30
C ALA A 159 -10.02 -14.90 -9.79
N ALA A 160 -11.29 -14.77 -10.21
CA ALA A 160 -11.65 -14.50 -11.61
C ALA A 160 -11.08 -13.16 -12.10
N GLN A 161 -11.19 -12.10 -11.29
CA GLN A 161 -10.61 -10.79 -11.61
C GLN A 161 -9.09 -10.87 -11.82
N THR A 162 -8.38 -11.56 -10.92
CA THR A 162 -6.92 -11.69 -10.98
C THR A 162 -6.49 -12.45 -12.24
N LEU A 163 -7.22 -13.53 -12.57
CA LEU A 163 -6.98 -14.30 -13.80
C LEU A 163 -7.25 -13.46 -15.06
N ILE A 164 -8.38 -12.74 -15.12
CA ILE A 164 -8.75 -11.91 -16.28
C ILE A 164 -7.72 -10.80 -16.52
N ILE A 165 -7.28 -10.10 -15.46
CA ILE A 165 -6.25 -9.06 -15.58
C ILE A 165 -4.95 -9.66 -16.12
N GLY A 166 -4.52 -10.81 -15.60
CA GLY A 166 -3.35 -11.52 -16.11
C GLY A 166 -3.48 -11.93 -17.57
N ALA A 167 -4.63 -12.48 -17.96
CA ALA A 167 -4.91 -12.88 -19.33
C ALA A 167 -4.90 -11.68 -20.30
N LEU A 168 -5.49 -10.54 -19.90
CA LEU A 168 -5.48 -9.31 -20.69
C LEU A 168 -4.07 -8.75 -20.86
N ALA A 169 -3.29 -8.68 -19.77
CA ALA A 169 -1.91 -8.20 -19.82
C ALA A 169 -1.03 -9.09 -20.71
N SER A 170 -1.14 -10.43 -20.56
CA SER A 170 -0.41 -11.37 -21.41
C SER A 170 -0.82 -11.27 -22.88
N SER A 171 -2.11 -11.09 -23.16
CA SER A 171 -2.62 -10.94 -24.53
C SER A 171 -2.11 -9.66 -25.17
N ALA A 172 -2.09 -8.56 -24.41
CA ALA A 172 -1.52 -7.28 -24.86
C ALA A 172 -0.01 -7.40 -25.15
N ALA A 173 0.75 -8.03 -24.24
CA ALA A 173 2.18 -8.25 -24.43
C ALA A 173 2.47 -9.13 -25.66
N PHE A 174 1.70 -10.20 -25.87
CA PHE A 174 1.80 -11.05 -27.06
C PHE A 174 1.47 -10.27 -28.34
N GLY A 175 0.40 -9.48 -28.33
CA GLY A 175 0.01 -8.64 -29.46
C GLY A 175 1.09 -7.62 -29.83
N LEU A 176 1.69 -6.95 -28.84
CA LEU A 176 2.82 -6.04 -29.06
C LEU A 176 4.04 -6.78 -29.60
N ALA A 177 4.39 -7.93 -29.03
CA ALA A 177 5.52 -8.73 -29.52
C ALA A 177 5.34 -9.10 -30.99
N HIS A 178 4.13 -9.50 -31.40
CA HIS A 178 3.82 -9.86 -32.78
C HIS A 178 3.85 -8.66 -33.74
N LEU A 179 3.49 -7.45 -33.28
CA LEU A 179 3.53 -6.24 -34.10
C LEU A 179 4.96 -5.75 -34.38
N PHE A 180 5.90 -6.02 -33.46
CA PHE A 180 7.29 -5.57 -33.56
C PHE A 180 8.30 -6.67 -33.93
N SER A 181 7.83 -7.91 -34.12
CA SER A 181 8.62 -9.06 -34.61
C SER A 181 8.47 -9.24 -36.11
#